data_AF-A0A6M3KD63-F1
#
_entry.id   AF-A0A6M3KD63-F1
#
_cell.length_a   1.000
_cell.length_b   1.000
_cell.length_c   1.000
_cell.angle_alpha   90.00
_cell.angle_beta   90.00
_cell.angle_gamma   90.00
#
_symmetry.space_group_name_H-M   'P 1'
#
loop_
_entity.id
_entity.type
_entity.pdbx_description
1 polymer ?
#
loop_
_entity_poly.entity_id
_entity_poly.type
_entity_poly.pdbx_seq_one_letter_code
_entity_poly.pdbx_strand_id
1 'polypeptide(L)' 'MSERSIFFASFPPIQTAIKVHGSGDGMRIQLDIPESEMTEALKLFRWREAILKVTIERATE' A
#
# COMPACT_ATOMS: atom_id res chain seq x y z
N MET A 1 -14.15 16.21 -3.98
CA MET A 1 -13.18 15.45 -3.16
C MET A 1 -12.81 14.19 -3.95
N SER A 2 -11.53 13.82 -4.06
CA SER A 2 -11.17 12.56 -4.73
C SER A 2 -11.37 11.40 -3.76
N GLU A 3 -12.17 10.40 -4.15
CA GLU A 3 -12.46 9.19 -3.37
C GLU A 3 -11.48 8.05 -3.67
N ARG A 4 -10.51 8.30 -4.56
CA ARG A 4 -9.52 7.32 -5.01
C ARG A 4 -8.12 7.93 -5.01
N SER A 5 -7.14 7.07 -4.69
CA SER A 5 -5.71 7.32 -4.80
C SER A 5 -5.10 6.18 -5.61
N ILE A 6 -4.28 6.49 -6.60
CA ILE A 6 -3.55 5.51 -7.41
C ILE A 6 -2.11 6.00 -7.47
N PHE A 7 -1.17 5.13 -7.14
CA PHE A 7 0.25 5.43 -7.17
C PHE A 7 1.06 4.14 -7.33
N PHE A 8 2.27 4.25 -7.85
CA PHE A 8 3.19 3.11 -7.91
C PHE A 8 3.86 2.88 -6.55
N ALA A 9 4.07 1.60 -6.23
CA ALA A 9 4.79 1.19 -5.04
C ALA A 9 5.47 -0.17 -5.28
N SER A 10 6.48 -0.47 -4.47
CA SER A 10 7.21 -1.75 -4.53
C SER A 10 7.29 -2.37 -3.14
N PHE A 11 7.63 -3.66 -3.08
CA PHE A 11 7.96 -4.27 -1.79
C PHE A 11 9.35 -3.82 -1.34
N PRO A 12 9.53 -3.35 -0.10
CA PRO A 12 10.85 -3.05 0.43
C PRO A 12 11.73 -4.31 0.42
N PRO A 13 13.06 -4.18 0.27
CA PRO A 13 14.00 -5.29 0.26
C PRO A 13 14.28 -5.81 1.68
N ILE A 14 13.21 -6.11 2.43
CA ILE A 14 13.25 -6.63 3.80
C ILE A 14 12.41 -7.90 3.90
N GLN A 15 12.84 -8.86 4.71
CA GLN A 15 12.10 -10.12 4.93
C GLN A 15 10.68 -9.88 5.44
N THR A 16 10.45 -8.76 6.11
CA THR A 16 9.19 -8.41 6.75
C THR A 16 8.24 -7.63 5.83
N ALA A 17 8.58 -7.47 4.55
CA ALA A 17 7.76 -6.78 3.56
C ALA A 17 6.38 -7.44 3.40
N ILE A 18 6.31 -8.77 3.55
CA ILE A 18 5.08 -9.54 3.57
C ILE A 18 5.14 -10.49 4.78
N LYS A 19 4.16 -10.39 5.68
CA LYS A 19 4.03 -11.28 6.85
C LYS A 19 2.67 -11.95 6.84
N VAL A 20 2.65 -13.27 6.75
CA VAL A 20 1.41 -14.06 6.88
C VAL A 20 1.29 -14.54 8.33
N HIS A 21 0.13 -14.34 8.94
CA HIS A 21 -0.14 -14.79 10.30
C HIS A 21 -0.52 -16.27 10.31
N GLY A 22 0.20 -17.08 11.09
CA GLY A 22 0.00 -18.54 11.15
C GLY A 22 -1.32 -18.99 11.78
N SER A 23 -2.00 -18.09 12.51
CA SER A 23 -3.27 -18.37 13.21
C SER A 23 -4.50 -18.11 12.36
N GLY A 24 -4.34 -17.74 11.08
CA GLY A 24 -5.45 -17.36 10.20
C GLY A 24 -5.84 -15.88 10.25
N ASP A 25 -5.14 -15.05 11.02
CA ASP A 25 -5.40 -13.61 11.17
C ASP A 25 -4.94 -12.75 9.97
N GLY A 26 -4.86 -13.36 8.78
CA GLY A 26 -4.53 -12.68 7.53
C GLY A 26 -3.04 -12.37 7.35
N MET A 27 -2.75 -11.19 6.81
CA MET A 27 -1.43 -10.83 6.32
C MET A 27 -1.18 -9.32 6.48
N ARG A 28 0.08 -8.95 6.72
CA ARG A 28 0.58 -7.57 6.66
C ARG A 28 1.51 -7.40 5.47
N ILE A 29 1.32 -6.32 4.71
CA ILE A 29 2.24 -5.87 3.67
C ILE A 29 2.85 -4.53 4.04
N GLN A 30 4.09 -4.30 3.64
CA GLN A 30 4.77 -3.02 3.65
C GLN A 30 5.13 -2.68 2.21
N LEU A 31 4.97 -1.43 1.83
CA LEU A 31 5.20 -0.95 0.47
C LEU A 31 6.03 0.33 0.52
N ASP A 32 7.06 0.40 -0.31
CA ASP A 32 7.84 1.60 -0.54
C ASP A 32 7.18 2.40 -1.67
N ILE A 33 6.95 3.68 -1.41
CA ILE A 33 6.37 4.62 -2.36
C ILE A 33 7.50 5.56 -2.79
N PRO A 34 7.85 5.62 -4.08
CA PRO A 34 8.89 6.54 -4.55
C PRO A 34 8.42 7.99 -4.40
N GLU A 35 9.38 8.91 -4.26
CA GLU A 35 9.08 10.33 -4.01
C GLU A 35 8.18 10.96 -5.11
N SER A 36 8.34 10.52 -6.36
CA SER A 36 7.51 10.96 -7.49
C SER A 36 6.01 10.69 -7.30
N GLU A 37 5.67 9.70 -6.48
CA GLU A 37 4.31 9.24 -6.22
C GLU A 37 3.75 9.75 -4.88
N MET A 38 4.59 10.40 -4.06
CA MET A 38 4.27 10.79 -2.69
C MET A 38 3.05 11.72 -2.59
N THR A 39 2.89 12.64 -3.55
CA THR A 39 1.75 13.58 -3.57
C THR A 39 0.41 12.86 -3.60
N GLU A 40 0.30 11.79 -4.39
CA GLU A 40 -0.90 10.96 -4.43
C GLU A 40 -1.06 10.14 -3.15
N ALA A 41 0.02 9.50 -2.70
CA ALA A 41 0.02 8.68 -1.49
C ALA A 41 -0.34 9.46 -0.20
N LEU A 42 -0.08 10.76 -0.12
CA LEU A 42 -0.47 11.60 1.02
C LEU A 42 -1.98 11.58 1.30
N LYS A 43 -2.82 11.23 0.31
CA LYS A 43 -4.26 11.02 0.54
C LYS A 43 -4.53 9.92 1.57
N LEU A 44 -3.66 8.92 1.66
CA LEU A 44 -3.76 7.85 2.68
C LEU A 44 -3.66 8.39 4.11
N PHE A 45 -2.86 9.43 4.35
CA PHE A 45 -2.75 10.05 5.68
C PHE A 45 -4.09 10.63 6.15
N ARG A 46 -4.89 11.14 5.21
CA ARG A 46 -6.25 11.63 5.48
C ARG A 46 -7.23 10.50 5.77
N TRP A 47 -6.95 9.28 5.32
CA TRP A 47 -7.81 8.10 5.47
C TRP A 47 -7.30 7.08 6.49
N ARG A 48 -6.31 7.43 7.31
CA ARG A 48 -5.64 6.52 8.27
C ARG A 48 -6.57 5.80 9.27
N GLU A 49 -7.76 6.34 9.50
CA GLU A 49 -8.79 5.78 10.40
C GLU A 49 -9.95 5.13 9.62
N ALA A 50 -9.88 5.10 8.29
CA ALA A 50 -10.91 4.54 7.43
C ALA A 50 -10.57 3.10 7.00
N ILE A 51 -11.60 2.31 6.71
CA ILE A 51 -11.44 1.03 6.02
C ILE A 51 -11.10 1.32 4.55
N LEU A 52 -9.97 0.80 4.08
CA LEU A 52 -9.51 0.98 2.70
C LEU A 52 -9.87 -0.24 1.86
N LYS A 53 -10.50 -0.02 0.70
CA LYS A 53 -10.57 -1.02 -0.36
C LYS A 53 -9.31 -0.90 -1.21
N VAL A 54 -8.42 -1.89 -1.12
CA VAL A 54 -7.18 -1.92 -1.90
C VAL A 54 -7.40 -2.69 -3.20
N THR A 55 -6.97 -2.13 -4.33
CA THR A 55 -6.91 -2.80 -5.63
C THR A 55 -5.44 -2.84 -6.06
N ILE A 56 -4.95 -4.02 -6.41
CA ILE A 56 -3.56 -4.23 -6.81
C ILE A 56 -3.53 -4.67 -8.27
N GLU A 57 -2.76 -3.94 -9.07
CA GLU A 57 -2.49 -4.25 -10.47
C GLU A 57 -0.98 -4.35 -10.65
N ARG A 58 -0.51 -5.33 -11.43
CA ARG A 58 0.91 -5.42 -11.74
C ARG A 58 1.25 -4.32 -12.73
N ALA A 59 2.16 -3.42 -12.35
CA ALA A 59 2.80 -2.54 -13.31
C ALA A 59 3.64 -3.40 -14.27
N THR A 60 3.24 -3.44 -15.54
CA THR A 60 4.08 -3.96 -16.61
C THR A 60 5.11 -2.90 -16.99
N GLU A 61 6.36 -3.33 -17.20
CA GLU A 61 7.34 -2.54 -17.95
C GLU A 61 6.83 -2.25 -19.37
#